data_AF-A0A0A2ZY47-F1
#
_entry.id   AF-A0A0A2ZY47-F1
#
_cell.length_a   1.000
_cell.length_b   1.000
_cell.length_c   1.000
_cell.angle_alpha   90.00
_cell.angle_beta   90.00
_cell.angle_gamma   90.00
#
_symmetry.space_group_name_H-M   'P 1'
#
loop_
_entity.id
_entity.type
_entity.pdbx_description
1 polymer ?
#
loop_
_entity_poly.entity_id
_entity_poly.type
_entity_poly.pdbx_seq_one_letter_code
_entity_poly.pdbx_strand_id
1 'polypeptide(L)' 'MKITYCKLKKSIQKKLLEFFIAEVTARTAANLLDIQPNTATLF' A
#
# COMPACT_ATOMS: atom_id res chain seq x y z
N MET A 1 -13.54 -2.25 -4.29
CA MET A 1 -13.07 -0.99 -3.69
C MET A 1 -12.61 -0.05 -4.81
N LYS A 2 -13.27 1.10 -5.00
CA LYS A 2 -12.90 2.08 -6.06
C LYS A 2 -12.15 3.24 -5.40
N ILE A 3 -10.83 3.18 -5.40
CA ILE A 3 -9.98 4.25 -4.88
C ILE A 3 -9.88 5.33 -5.97
N THR A 4 -10.61 6.43 -5.78
CA THR A 4 -10.76 7.49 -6.79
C THR A 4 -9.69 8.58 -6.73
N TYR A 5 -9.01 8.76 -5.59
CA TYR A 5 -8.06 9.87 -5.35
C TYR A 5 -6.70 9.42 -4.79
N CYS A 6 -6.22 8.24 -5.20
CA CYS A 6 -4.87 7.80 -4.81
C CYS A 6 -3.90 7.95 -5.99
N LYS A 7 -2.78 8.64 -5.73
CA LYS A 7 -1.69 8.87 -6.70
C LYS A 7 -0.90 7.59 -7.01
N LEU A 8 -1.07 6.53 -6.23
CA LEU A 8 -0.41 5.25 -6.45
C LEU A 8 -0.94 4.56 -7.69
N LYS A 9 -0.07 3.83 -8.39
CA LYS A 9 -0.49 2.93 -9.47
C LYS A 9 -1.45 1.88 -8.91
N LYS A 10 -2.48 1.50 -9.69
CA LYS A 10 -3.46 0.48 -9.27
C LYS A 10 -2.84 -0.85 -8.85
N SER A 11 -1.71 -1.24 -9.44
CA SER A 11 -0.98 -2.46 -9.06
C SER A 11 -0.41 -2.39 -7.64
N ILE A 12 0.16 -1.24 -7.25
CA ILE A 12 0.68 -1.00 -5.90
C ILE A 12 -0.47 -0.98 -4.90
N GLN A 13 -1.59 -0.32 -5.24
CA GLN A 13 -2.78 -0.29 -4.38
C GLN A 13 -3.34 -1.68 -4.08
N LYS A 14 -3.41 -2.57 -5.09
CA LYS A 14 -3.88 -3.95 -4.90
C LYS A 14 -2.95 -4.73 -3.97
N LYS A 15 -1.63 -4.63 -4.18
CA LYS A 15 -0.64 -5.29 -3.31
C LYS A 15 -0.69 -4.78 -1.88
N LEU A 16 -0.84 -3.46 -1.67
CA LEU A 16 -1.00 -2.90 -0.33
C LEU A 16 -2.25 -3.45 0.35
N LEU A 17 -3.36 -3.60 -0.38
CA LEU A 17 -4.58 -4.19 0.17
C LEU A 17 -4.35 -5.67 0.57
N GLU A 18 -3.68 -6.45 -0.27
CA GLU A 18 -3.31 -7.84 0.03
C GLU A 18 -2.43 -7.93 1.30
N PHE A 19 -1.45 -7.03 1.42
CA PHE A 19 -0.58 -6.95 2.60
C PHE A 19 -1.33 -6.58 3.87
N PHE A 20 -2.25 -5.63 3.83
CA PHE A 20 -3.01 -5.23 5.01
C PHE A 20 -4.07 -6.25 5.42
N ILE A 21 -4.65 -6.99 4.46
CA ILE A 21 -5.50 -8.15 4.76
C ILE A 21 -4.68 -9.24 5.47
N ALA A 22 -3.42 -9.42 5.09
CA ALA A 22 -2.48 -10.34 5.73
C ALA A 22 -1.80 -9.77 6.99
N GLU A 23 -2.30 -8.64 7.53
CA GLU A 23 -1.79 -7.96 8.73
C GLU A 23 -0.29 -7.57 8.66
N VAL A 24 0.24 -7.41 7.45
CA VAL A 24 1.61 -6.92 7.25
C VAL A 24 1.70 -5.46 7.67
N THR A 25 2.72 -5.11 8.44
CA THR A 25 2.93 -3.73 8.89
C THR A 25 3.19 -2.78 7.71
N ALA A 26 2.65 -1.56 7.80
CA ALA A 26 2.81 -0.53 6.77
C ALA A 26 4.28 -0.28 6.39
N ARG A 27 5.20 -0.29 7.37
CA ARG A 27 6.64 -0.17 7.11
C ARG A 27 7.18 -1.32 6.26
N THR A 28 6.78 -2.56 6.55
CA THR A 28 7.24 -3.73 5.79
C THR A 28 6.65 -3.71 4.39
N ALA A 29 5.36 -3.40 4.25
CA ALA A 29 4.71 -3.25 2.96
C ALA A 29 5.37 -2.16 2.09
N ALA A 30 5.75 -1.03 2.70
CA ALA A 30 6.48 0.03 2.00
C ALA A 30 7.85 -0.43 1.50
N ASN A 31 8.61 -1.14 2.33
CA ASN A 31 9.92 -1.68 1.96
C ASN A 31 9.79 -2.72 0.83
N LEU A 32 8.78 -3.59 0.89
CA LEU A 32 8.53 -4.62 -0.14
C LEU A 32 8.09 -4.03 -1.49
N LEU A 33 7.45 -2.85 -1.48
CA LEU A 33 6.96 -2.17 -2.67
C LEU A 33 7.89 -1.04 -3.14
N ASP A 34 9.00 -0.82 -2.44
CA ASP A 34 9.95 0.26 -2.67
C ASP A 34 9.25 1.63 -2.76
N ILE A 35 8.34 1.91 -1.81
CA ILE A 35 7.65 3.19 -1.68
C ILE A 35 7.99 3.86 -0.35
N GLN A 36 7.73 5.16 -0.27
CA GLN A 36 7.93 5.89 0.99
C GLN A 36 7.05 5.28 2.10
N PRO A 37 7.60 4.98 3.30
CA PRO A 37 6.85 4.40 4.41
C PRO A 37 5.57 5.16 4.76
N ASN A 38 5.63 6.50 4.75
CA ASN A 38 4.46 7.34 5.01
C ASN A 38 3.33 7.13 3.99
N THR A 39 3.68 6.75 2.75
CA THR A 39 2.68 6.46 1.72
C THR A 39 1.92 5.17 2.02
N ALA A 40 2.59 4.13 2.51
CA ALA A 40 1.92 2.91 2.94
C ALA A 40 1.11 3.13 4.23
N THR A 41 1.61 3.93 5.18
CA THR A 41 0.90 4.23 6.44
C THR A 41 -0.40 5.01 6.23
N LEU A 42 -0.45 5.86 5.19
CA LEU A 42 -1.63 6.66 4.82
C LEU A 42 -2.57 5.95 3.83
N PHE A 43 -2.21 4.75 3.36
CA PHE A 43 -3.00 3.97 2.42
C PHE A 43 -4.04 3.12 3.15
#